data_AF-A0A9N9DKG9-F1
#
_entry.id   AF-A0A9N9DKG9-F1
#
_cell.length_a   1.000
_cell.length_b   1.000
_cell.length_c   1.000
_cell.angle_alpha   90.00
_cell.angle_beta   90.00
_cell.angle_gamma   90.00
#
_symmetry.space_group_name_H-M   'P 1'
#
loop_
_entity.id
_entity.type
_entity.pdbx_description
1 polymer ?
#
loop_
_entity_poly.entity_id
_entity_poly.type
_entity_poly.pdbx_seq_one_letter_code
_entity_poly.pdbx_strand_id
1 'polypeptide(L)'
;MNPSRPDPVSLDVAKNALKESYQSMLNAFWTLKNGQQYTPRGQQSQEKRSAFDVMMSTARNFASTPKPTTRSSSSTHKVSWANVLLPFCERPEIFSDKEVYSYDDNIVIIWDKYPKAKIHLLVMPRQKIDSLKELKRQDLNLIETMKLKGQEVIDR
;
A
#
# COMPACT_ATOMS: atom_id res chain seq x y z
N MET A 1 -2.98 15.00 12.46
CA MET A 1 -2.29 16.01 11.63
C MET A 1 -0.86 16.15 12.13
N ASN A 2 0.12 16.38 11.25
CA ASN A 2 1.50 16.66 11.68
C ASN A 2 1.52 18.03 12.39
N PRO A 3 1.82 18.08 13.69
CA PRO A 3 1.76 19.32 14.48
C PRO A 3 2.83 20.34 14.09
N SER A 4 3.87 19.95 13.34
CA SER A 4 4.99 20.83 12.96
C SER A 4 4.83 21.50 11.60
N ARG A 5 3.64 21.45 10.97
CA ARG A 5 3.39 22.12 9.67
C ARG A 5 3.17 23.61 9.91
N PRO A 6 3.99 24.52 9.34
CA PRO A 6 3.72 25.95 9.39
C PRO A 6 2.37 26.23 8.73
N ASP A 7 1.54 27.02 9.40
CA ASP A 7 0.24 27.52 8.92
C ASP A 7 -0.75 26.44 8.40
N PRO A 8 -1.30 25.59 9.29
CA PRO A 8 -2.25 24.58 8.87
C PRO A 8 -3.59 25.23 8.46
N VAL A 9 -3.96 25.06 7.20
CA VAL A 9 -5.31 25.34 6.69
C VAL A 9 -6.34 24.63 7.59
N SER A 10 -7.41 25.33 7.95
CA SER A 10 -8.45 24.76 8.81
C SER A 10 -9.01 23.48 8.20
N LEU A 11 -9.39 22.52 9.06
CA LEU A 11 -9.86 21.21 8.64
C LEU A 11 -11.03 21.31 7.65
N ASP A 12 -11.91 22.30 7.82
CA ASP A 12 -13.09 22.47 6.99
C ASP A 12 -12.76 23.12 5.64
N VAL A 13 -11.84 24.08 5.61
CA VAL A 13 -11.31 24.64 4.36
C VAL A 13 -10.59 23.54 3.56
N ALA A 14 -9.78 22.72 4.23
CA ALA A 14 -9.09 21.60 3.59
C ALA A 14 -10.06 20.55 3.01
N LYS A 15 -11.13 20.21 3.74
CA LYS A 15 -12.17 19.29 3.24
C LYS A 15 -12.93 19.86 2.06
N ASN A 16 -13.29 21.15 2.10
CA ASN A 16 -14.02 21.80 1.02
C ASN A 16 -13.17 21.87 -0.25
N ALA A 17 -11.92 22.32 -0.12
CA ALA A 17 -10.97 22.33 -1.24
C ALA A 17 -10.76 20.93 -1.84
N LEU A 18 -10.66 19.90 -0.99
CA LEU A 18 -10.55 18.51 -1.45
C LEU A 18 -11.82 18.04 -2.17
N LYS A 19 -13.00 18.37 -1.64
CA LYS A 19 -14.29 18.04 -2.24
C LYS A 19 -14.43 18.66 -3.62
N GLU A 20 -14.14 19.96 -3.74
CA GLU A 20 -14.20 20.71 -5.00
C GLU A 20 -13.23 20.14 -6.03
N SER A 21 -11.99 19.87 -5.62
CA SER A 21 -10.97 19.27 -6.49
C SER A 21 -11.41 17.91 -7.03
N TYR A 22 -11.95 17.05 -6.16
CA TYR A 22 -12.40 15.71 -6.55
C TYR A 22 -13.64 15.76 -7.46
N GLN A 23 -14.59 16.64 -7.15
CA GLN A 23 -15.77 16.87 -8.00
C GLN A 23 -15.36 17.38 -9.38
N SER A 24 -14.41 18.32 -9.45
CA SER A 24 -13.87 18.83 -10.72
C SER A 24 -13.26 17.72 -11.57
N MET A 25 -12.38 16.89 -10.98
CA MET A 25 -11.76 15.76 -11.67
C MET A 25 -12.80 14.74 -12.15
N LEU A 26 -13.78 14.39 -11.32
CA LEU A 26 -14.85 13.47 -11.70
C LEU A 26 -15.72 14.05 -12.82
N ASN A 27 -16.09 15.33 -12.75
CA ASN A 27 -16.88 15.99 -13.78
C ASN A 27 -16.15 15.99 -15.12
N ALA A 28 -14.85 16.33 -15.13
CA ALA A 28 -14.02 16.30 -16.33
C ALA A 28 -13.96 14.89 -16.94
N PHE A 29 -13.74 13.87 -16.11
CA PHE A 29 -13.74 12.47 -16.55
C PHE A 29 -15.09 12.05 -17.16
N TRP A 30 -16.20 12.33 -16.48
CA TRP A 30 -17.54 11.97 -16.95
C TRP A 30 -17.90 12.69 -18.25
N THR A 31 -17.50 13.96 -18.38
CA THR A 31 -17.67 14.73 -19.61
C THR A 31 -16.91 14.09 -20.77
N LEU A 32 -15.64 13.71 -20.56
CA LEU A 32 -14.82 13.05 -21.58
C LEU A 32 -15.37 11.67 -21.97
N LYS A 33 -15.93 10.91 -21.02
CA LYS A 33 -16.41 9.56 -21.26
C LYS A 33 -17.81 9.48 -21.86
N ASN A 34 -18.73 10.33 -21.40
CA ASN A 34 -20.16 10.19 -21.69
C ASN A 34 -20.80 11.46 -22.27
N GLY A 35 -20.03 12.54 -22.45
CA GLY A 35 -20.55 13.82 -22.96
C GLY A 35 -21.53 14.52 -22.01
N GLN A 36 -21.59 14.10 -20.74
CA GLN A 36 -22.51 14.64 -19.74
C GLN A 36 -21.77 14.93 -18.44
N GLN A 37 -22.21 15.98 -17.73
CA GLN A 37 -21.73 16.25 -16.38
C GLN A 37 -22.11 15.10 -15.45
N TYR A 38 -21.24 14.81 -14.48
CA TYR A 38 -21.51 13.81 -13.46
C TYR A 38 -22.75 14.21 -12.65
N THR A 39 -23.77 13.37 -12.71
CA THR A 39 -24.94 13.47 -11.84
C THR A 39 -24.94 12.27 -10.89
N PRO A 40 -24.92 12.48 -9.57
CA PRO A 40 -25.03 11.37 -8.63
C PRO A 40 -26.40 10.72 -8.80
N ARG A 41 -26.41 9.45 -9.23
CA ARG A 41 -27.63 8.68 -9.49
C ARG A 41 -28.32 8.34 -8.16
N GLY A 42 -29.54 8.86 -7.96
CA GLY A 42 -30.53 8.35 -7.01
C GLY A 42 -30.81 9.26 -5.80
N GLN A 43 -31.80 10.14 -5.94
CA GLN A 43 -32.55 10.70 -4.81
C GLN A 43 -33.70 9.75 -4.47
N GLN A 44 -33.55 8.95 -3.41
CA GLN A 44 -34.68 8.50 -2.60
C GLN A 44 -34.27 8.55 -1.12
N SER A 45 -34.78 9.58 -0.44
CA SER A 45 -35.32 9.53 0.92
C SER A 45 -34.62 8.63 1.95
N GLN A 46 -33.41 8.98 2.40
CA GLN A 46 -32.91 8.80 3.78
C GLN A 46 -31.52 9.48 3.90
N GLU A 47 -31.15 9.89 5.11
CA GLU A 47 -30.17 10.93 5.44
C GLU A 47 -28.79 10.90 4.71
N LYS A 48 -28.66 11.82 3.75
CA LYS A 48 -27.50 12.67 3.38
C LYS A 48 -26.09 12.20 3.76
N ARG A 49 -25.52 11.24 3.04
CA ARG A 49 -24.05 11.13 2.90
C ARG A 49 -23.67 10.94 1.44
N SER A 50 -22.97 11.90 0.85
CA SER A 50 -22.35 11.75 -0.47
C SER A 50 -21.28 10.66 -0.42
N ALA A 51 -20.93 10.04 -1.54
CA ALA A 51 -19.79 9.11 -1.62
C ALA A 51 -18.49 9.75 -1.08
N PHE A 52 -18.32 11.06 -1.28
CA PHE A 52 -17.24 11.83 -0.67
C PHE A 52 -17.35 11.86 0.87
N ASP A 53 -18.54 12.10 1.42
CA ASP A 53 -18.77 12.12 2.87
C ASP A 53 -18.54 10.74 3.49
N VAL A 54 -18.93 9.66 2.79
CA VAL A 54 -18.66 8.28 3.20
C VAL A 54 -17.16 8.03 3.26
N MET A 55 -16.42 8.34 2.18
CA MET A 55 -14.98 8.17 2.10
C MET A 55 -14.23 8.96 3.18
N MET A 56 -14.62 10.22 3.40
CA MET A 56 -14.01 11.08 4.43
C MET A 56 -14.46 10.71 5.86
N SER A 57 -15.62 10.06 6.03
CA SER A 57 -16.03 9.51 7.33
C SER A 57 -15.20 8.27 7.71
N THR A 58 -14.84 7.43 6.74
CA THR A 58 -13.94 6.29 6.96
C THR A 58 -12.54 6.75 7.40
N ALA A 59 -12.03 7.85 6.81
CA ALA A 59 -10.74 8.43 7.18
C ALA A 59 -10.70 8.97 8.62
N ARG A 60 -11.84 9.48 9.15
CA ARG A 60 -11.93 9.96 10.54
C ARG A 60 -11.80 8.84 11.58
N ASN A 61 -12.29 7.64 11.26
CA ASN A 61 -12.16 6.47 12.14
C ASN A 61 -10.71 6.01 12.32
N PHE A 62 -9.82 6.38 11.39
CA PHE A 62 -8.39 6.12 11.49
C PHE A 62 -7.63 7.18 12.30
N ALA A 63 -8.23 8.37 12.49
CA ALA A 63 -7.61 9.52 13.14
C ALA A 63 -7.92 9.63 14.64
N SER A 64 -8.79 8.79 15.20
CA SER A 64 -8.94 8.67 16.64
C SER A 64 -7.74 7.94 17.22
N THR A 65 -6.76 8.69 17.70
CA THR A 65 -5.76 8.18 18.64
C THR A 65 -6.49 7.57 19.83
N PRO A 66 -6.36 6.28 20.13
CA PRO A 66 -6.90 5.75 21.38
C PRO A 66 -6.10 6.36 22.53
N LYS A 67 -6.79 7.09 23.40
CA LYS A 67 -6.31 7.52 24.72
C LYS A 67 -5.90 6.24 25.48
N PRO A 68 -4.70 6.15 26.08
CA PRO A 68 -4.25 4.93 26.74
C PRO A 68 -5.10 4.75 28.01
N THR A 69 -6.13 3.92 27.91
CA THR A 69 -6.89 3.46 29.06
C THR A 69 -6.36 2.06 29.34
N THR A 70 -5.68 1.91 30.46
CA THR A 70 -5.23 0.63 31.01
C THR A 70 -6.40 -0.35 31.06
N ARG A 71 -6.47 -1.25 30.08
CA ARG A 71 -7.22 -2.51 30.17
C ARG A 71 -6.30 -3.62 29.71
N SER A 72 -5.96 -4.48 30.66
CA SER A 72 -5.34 -5.78 30.47
C SER A 72 -6.20 -6.62 29.52
N SER A 73 -5.66 -6.96 28.36
CA SER A 73 -6.18 -8.06 27.53
C SER A 73 -5.06 -8.62 26.67
N SER A 74 -4.65 -9.85 26.99
CA SER A 74 -3.93 -10.85 26.19
C SER A 74 -2.94 -10.36 25.12
N SER A 75 -1.66 -10.68 25.35
CA SER A 75 -0.52 -10.52 24.45
C SER A 75 -0.72 -11.24 23.11
N THR A 76 -1.41 -10.59 22.19
CA THR A 76 -1.40 -10.96 20.77
C THR A 76 -0.33 -10.10 20.11
N HIS A 77 0.76 -10.75 19.70
CA HIS A 77 1.88 -10.10 19.01
C HIS A 77 1.35 -9.22 17.87
N LYS A 78 1.55 -7.90 17.98
CA LYS A 78 1.33 -6.98 16.85
C LYS A 78 2.36 -7.31 15.78
N VAL A 79 1.99 -8.17 14.84
CA VAL A 79 2.76 -8.41 13.62
C VAL A 79 2.84 -7.07 12.90
N SER A 80 4.03 -6.49 12.83
CA SER A 80 4.26 -5.28 12.04
C SER A 80 4.00 -5.63 10.58
N TRP A 81 3.10 -4.88 9.92
CA TRP A 81 2.76 -5.15 8.52
C TRP A 81 4.01 -5.12 7.62
N ALA A 82 5.01 -4.31 7.97
CA ALA A 82 6.27 -4.19 7.26
C ALA A 82 7.08 -5.51 7.24
N ASN A 83 6.81 -6.41 8.19
CA ASN A 83 7.54 -7.66 8.36
C ASN A 83 6.86 -8.86 7.70
N VAL A 84 5.73 -8.65 7.01
CA VAL A 84 4.94 -9.75 6.41
C VAL A 84 5.72 -10.49 5.32
N LEU A 85 6.69 -9.85 4.69
CA LEU A 85 7.54 -10.48 3.66
C LEU A 85 8.75 -11.23 4.22
N LEU A 86 9.17 -10.95 5.46
CA LEU A 86 10.36 -11.58 6.07
C LEU A 86 10.30 -13.11 6.09
N PRO A 87 9.15 -13.75 6.40
CA PRO A 87 9.07 -15.22 6.39
C PRO A 87 9.46 -15.85 5.05
N PHE A 88 9.17 -15.21 3.92
CA PHE A 88 9.56 -15.71 2.60
C PHE A 88 11.08 -15.69 2.39
N CYS A 89 11.76 -14.70 2.94
CA CYS A 89 13.22 -14.61 2.90
C CYS A 89 13.89 -15.64 3.82
N GLU A 90 13.33 -15.84 5.02
CA GLU A 90 13.91 -16.74 6.03
C GLU A 90 13.66 -18.21 5.68
N ARG A 91 12.41 -18.55 5.35
CA ARG A 91 11.93 -19.93 5.22
C ARG A 91 11.02 -20.11 4.00
N PRO A 92 11.53 -19.93 2.77
CA PRO A 92 10.71 -20.09 1.56
C PRO A 92 10.10 -21.50 1.42
N GLU A 93 10.70 -22.52 2.02
CA GLU A 93 10.31 -23.93 1.91
C GLU A 93 8.95 -24.27 2.54
N ILE A 94 8.42 -23.41 3.41
CA ILE A 94 7.12 -23.65 4.06
C ILE A 94 5.94 -23.17 3.22
N PHE A 95 6.20 -22.38 2.18
CA PHE A 95 5.19 -21.79 1.33
C PHE A 95 4.91 -22.68 0.12
N SER A 96 3.73 -22.51 -0.45
CA SER A 96 3.33 -23.29 -1.63
C SER A 96 4.00 -22.79 -2.90
N ASP A 97 4.09 -23.64 -3.93
CA ASP A 97 4.56 -23.27 -5.28
C ASP A 97 3.72 -22.17 -5.95
N LYS A 98 2.52 -21.87 -5.41
CA LYS A 98 1.67 -20.76 -5.85
C LYS A 98 2.12 -19.41 -5.31
N GLU A 99 2.87 -19.41 -4.22
CA GLU A 99 3.36 -18.21 -3.53
C GLU A 99 4.83 -18.00 -3.85
N VAL A 100 5.64 -19.06 -3.79
CA VAL A 100 7.07 -19.02 -4.10
C VAL A 100 7.30 -19.57 -5.51
N TYR A 101 7.87 -18.75 -6.37
CA TYR A 101 8.21 -19.13 -7.74
C TYR A 101 9.51 -19.96 -7.78
N SER A 102 10.55 -19.50 -7.08
CA SER A 102 11.81 -20.22 -6.94
C SER A 102 12.63 -19.61 -5.80
N TYR A 103 13.52 -20.38 -5.20
CA TYR A 103 14.47 -19.87 -4.21
C TYR A 103 15.79 -20.64 -4.27
N ASP A 104 16.84 -19.97 -3.81
CA ASP A 104 18.16 -20.55 -3.53
C ASP A 104 18.65 -20.08 -2.15
N ASP A 105 19.93 -20.30 -1.84
CA ASP A 105 20.52 -19.90 -0.56
C ASP A 105 20.56 -18.38 -0.35
N ASN A 106 20.57 -17.59 -1.43
CA ASN A 106 20.81 -16.14 -1.38
C ASN A 106 19.55 -15.33 -1.71
N ILE A 107 18.66 -15.86 -2.55
CA ILE A 107 17.55 -15.12 -3.17
C ILE A 107 16.27 -15.97 -3.12
N VAL A 108 15.14 -15.29 -2.95
CA VAL A 108 13.80 -15.84 -3.13
C VAL A 108 13.05 -15.01 -4.17
N ILE A 109 12.30 -15.70 -5.04
CA ILE A 109 11.40 -15.09 -6.01
C ILE A 109 9.98 -15.53 -5.68
N ILE A 110 9.09 -14.57 -5.44
CA ILE A 110 7.69 -14.84 -5.07
C ILE A 110 6.70 -14.17 -6.03
N TRP A 111 5.50 -14.71 -6.09
CA TRP A 111 4.35 -14.06 -6.71
C TRP A 111 3.85 -12.91 -5.85
N ASP A 112 3.73 -11.71 -6.43
CA ASP A 112 3.12 -10.59 -5.72
C ASP A 112 1.63 -10.88 -5.50
N LYS A 113 1.20 -10.82 -4.24
CA LYS A 113 -0.21 -10.99 -3.84
C LYS A 113 -1.13 -9.93 -4.42
N TYR A 114 -0.61 -8.75 -4.74
CA TYR A 114 -1.37 -7.59 -5.24
C TYR A 114 -0.76 -7.05 -6.55
N PRO A 115 -0.74 -7.86 -7.62
CA PRO A 115 0.02 -7.59 -8.84
C PRO A 115 -0.43 -6.29 -9.53
N LYS A 116 0.53 -5.56 -10.13
CA LYS A 116 0.29 -4.32 -10.90
C LYS A 116 0.43 -4.51 -12.42
N ALA A 117 0.68 -5.75 -12.84
CA ALA A 117 0.83 -6.18 -14.24
C ALA A 117 0.33 -7.62 -14.40
N LYS A 118 0.32 -8.15 -15.63
CA LYS A 118 -0.07 -9.54 -15.91
C LYS A 118 0.80 -10.55 -15.16
N ILE A 119 2.09 -10.26 -15.06
CA ILE A 119 3.08 -11.04 -14.32
C ILE A 119 3.79 -10.05 -13.40
N HIS A 120 3.70 -10.25 -12.09
CA HIS A 120 4.37 -9.41 -11.11
C HIS A 120 5.02 -10.32 -10.06
N LEU A 121 6.34 -10.31 -10.05
CA LEU A 121 7.19 -11.13 -9.19
C LEU A 121 8.08 -10.21 -8.36
N LEU A 122 8.42 -10.66 -7.16
CA LEU A 122 9.34 -9.95 -6.29
C LEU A 122 10.61 -10.80 -6.16
N VAL A 123 11.75 -10.25 -6.60
CA VAL A 123 13.08 -10.83 -6.37
C VAL A 123 13.64 -10.20 -5.10
N MET A 124 13.82 -10.99 -4.04
CA MET A 124 14.21 -10.50 -2.73
C MET A 124 15.46 -11.23 -2.24
N PRO A 125 16.41 -10.51 -1.60
CA PRO A 125 17.53 -11.15 -0.96
C PRO A 125 17.06 -11.87 0.31
N ARG A 126 17.69 -13.00 0.62
CA ARG A 126 17.53 -13.69 1.90
C ARG A 126 18.42 -13.08 2.99
N GLN A 127 19.49 -12.39 2.59
CA GLN A 127 20.28 -11.53 3.48
C GLN A 127 19.46 -10.32 3.93
N LYS A 128 19.51 -10.03 5.23
CA LYS A 128 18.82 -8.87 5.80
C LYS A 128 19.54 -7.56 5.47
N ILE A 129 18.89 -6.74 4.64
CA ILE A 129 19.30 -5.38 4.29
C ILE A 129 18.04 -4.52 4.41
N ASP A 130 17.95 -3.67 5.43
CA ASP A 130 16.68 -3.02 5.78
C ASP A 130 16.37 -1.83 4.84
N SER A 131 17.41 -1.22 4.26
CA SER A 131 17.24 -0.09 3.35
C SER A 131 18.35 0.03 2.31
N LEU A 132 18.06 0.71 1.20
CA LEU A 132 19.06 1.01 0.15
C LEU A 132 20.27 1.79 0.69
N LYS A 133 20.11 2.53 1.80
CA LYS A 133 21.17 3.31 2.44
C LYS A 133 22.20 2.44 3.16
N GLU A 134 21.84 1.20 3.48
CA GLU A 134 22.71 0.26 4.19
C GLU A 134 23.57 -0.58 3.24
N LEU A 135 23.34 -0.49 1.92
CA LEU A 135 24.14 -1.20 0.93
C LEU A 135 25.61 -0.79 1.00
N LYS A 136 26.47 -1.79 1.05
CA LYS A 136 27.93 -1.62 1.04
C LYS A 136 28.51 -2.19 -0.24
N ARG A 137 29.79 -1.90 -0.47
CA ARG A 137 30.52 -2.43 -1.64
C ARG A 137 30.55 -3.95 -1.68
N GLN A 138 30.50 -4.61 -0.52
CA GLN A 138 30.44 -6.07 -0.42
C GLN A 138 29.12 -6.65 -0.97
N ASP A 139 28.03 -5.89 -0.92
CA ASP A 139 26.71 -6.35 -1.37
C ASP A 139 26.54 -6.26 -2.90
N LEU A 140 27.51 -5.70 -3.63
CA LEU A 140 27.43 -5.54 -5.10
C LEU A 140 27.24 -6.88 -5.81
N ASN A 141 27.92 -7.94 -5.35
CA ASN A 141 27.77 -9.27 -5.92
C ASN A 141 26.35 -9.83 -5.74
N LEU A 142 25.74 -9.58 -4.57
CA LEU A 142 24.35 -9.97 -4.30
C LEU A 142 23.38 -9.23 -5.23
N ILE A 143 23.56 -7.92 -5.39
CA ILE A 143 22.72 -7.11 -6.29
C ILE A 143 22.86 -7.54 -7.75
N GLU A 144 24.08 -7.86 -8.20
CA GLU A 144 24.32 -8.40 -9.53
C GLU A 144 23.63 -9.76 -9.72
N THR A 145 23.72 -10.64 -8.73
CA THR A 145 23.02 -11.93 -8.73
C THR A 145 21.51 -11.75 -8.79
N MET A 146 20.94 -10.83 -8.01
CA MET A 146 19.50 -10.51 -8.05
C MET A 146 19.06 -10.02 -9.44
N LYS A 147 19.87 -9.16 -10.08
CA LYS A 147 19.60 -8.70 -11.44
C LYS A 147 19.61 -9.86 -12.44
N LEU A 148 20.62 -10.73 -12.38
CA LEU A 148 20.74 -11.88 -13.27
C LEU A 148 19.55 -12.84 -13.09
N LYS A 149 19.17 -13.14 -11.85
CA LYS A 149 17.98 -13.96 -11.54
C LYS A 149 16.70 -13.35 -12.09
N GLY A 150 16.52 -12.04 -11.97
CA GLY A 150 15.39 -11.34 -12.58
C GLY A 150 15.36 -11.48 -14.10
N GLN A 151 16.52 -11.40 -14.77
CA GLN A 151 16.64 -11.56 -16.21
C GLN A 151 16.33 -13.00 -16.66
N GLU A 152 16.85 -14.01 -15.94
CA GLU A 152 16.56 -15.43 -16.22
C GLU A 152 15.06 -15.74 -16.21
N VAL A 153 14.28 -15.07 -15.35
CA VAL A 153 12.83 -15.24 -15.25
C VAL A 153 12.10 -14.59 -16.43
N ILE A 154 12.63 -13.48 -16.97
CA ILE A 154 12.06 -12.79 -18.13
C ILE A 154 12.31 -13.57 -19.42
N ASP A 155 13.49 -14.18 -19.53
CA ASP A 155 13.94 -14.85 -20.76
C ASP A 155 13.38 -16.29 -20.92
N ARG A 156 12.66 -16.79 -19.92
CA ARG A 156 11.99 -18.10 -19.92
C ARG A 156 10.59 -18.05 -20.54
#